data_AF-A0A837DFK5-F1
#
_entry.id   AF-A0A837DFK5-F1
#
_cell.length_a   1.000
_cell.length_b   1.000
_cell.length_c   1.000
_cell.angle_alpha   90.00
_cell.angle_beta   90.00
_cell.angle_gamma   90.00
#
_symmetry.space_group_name_H-M   'P 1'
#
loop_
_entity.id
_entity.type
_entity.pdbx_description
1 polymer ?
#
loop_
_entity_poly.entity_id
_entity_poly.type
_entity_poly.pdbx_seq_one_letter_code
_entity_poly.pdbx_strand_id
1 'polypeptide(L)'
;MTDQSGVSAPEGYRAETGTMARESQKIHDEAESAQGEVKDLEAAEVSETDFGKAHTEWGADFTTAIAEIAKGASGMCASLKSLAAAIGSAGKQYEAAEAEQSSTVTQSGSGL
;
A
#
# COMPACT_ATOMS: atom_id res chain seq x y z
N MET A 1 45.31 -4.61 27.29
CA MET A 1 44.67 -5.73 26.57
C MET A 1 43.21 -5.39 26.46
N THR A 2 42.83 -4.93 25.27
CA THR A 2 41.46 -4.69 24.81
C THR A 2 40.81 -6.03 24.49
N ASP A 3 39.67 -6.32 25.09
CA ASP A 3 38.73 -7.29 24.52
C ASP A 3 37.30 -6.79 24.75
N GLN A 4 36.83 -5.98 23.80
CA GLN A 4 35.43 -5.75 23.54
C GLN A 4 35.01 -6.83 22.54
N SER A 5 34.29 -7.84 23.01
CA SER A 5 33.63 -8.79 22.10
C SER A 5 32.28 -9.19 22.69
N GLY A 6 31.40 -8.19 22.80
CA GLY A 6 29.97 -8.47 22.81
C GLY A 6 29.62 -9.07 21.44
N VAL A 7 29.02 -10.26 21.44
CA VAL A 7 28.59 -10.94 20.22
C VAL A 7 27.56 -10.05 19.53
N SER A 8 27.93 -9.46 18.40
CA SER A 8 27.01 -8.76 17.51
C SER A 8 25.88 -9.71 17.10
N ALA A 9 24.64 -9.24 17.12
CA ALA A 9 23.52 -9.99 16.57
C ALA A 9 23.86 -10.44 15.12
N PRO A 10 23.53 -11.68 14.71
CA PRO A 10 23.88 -12.19 13.40
C PRO A 10 23.42 -11.22 12.28
N GLU A 11 24.34 -10.79 11.43
CA GLU A 11 24.04 -10.09 10.18
C GLU A 11 23.29 -11.05 9.25
N GLY A 12 21.97 -11.17 9.42
CA GLY A 12 21.19 -12.07 8.58
C GLY A 12 19.68 -11.99 8.74
N TYR A 13 19.19 -11.42 9.85
CA TYR A 13 17.75 -11.35 10.14
C TYR A 13 17.21 -9.94 10.37
N ARG A 14 17.98 -8.90 10.03
CA ARG A 14 17.44 -7.54 10.13
C ARG A 14 16.34 -7.37 9.07
N ALA A 15 15.08 -7.43 9.51
CA ALA A 15 13.95 -7.23 8.61
C ALA A 15 14.15 -5.90 7.85
N GLU A 16 13.98 -5.92 6.53
CA GLU A 16 14.06 -4.71 5.70
C GLU A 16 12.80 -3.83 5.88
N THR A 17 12.50 -3.48 7.13
CA THR A 17 11.31 -2.70 7.52
C THR A 17 11.30 -1.33 6.85
N GLY A 18 12.48 -0.76 6.58
CA GLY A 18 12.63 0.45 5.78
C GLY A 18 12.20 0.27 4.32
N THR A 19 12.45 -0.90 3.71
CA THR A 19 11.94 -1.23 2.37
C THR A 19 10.42 -1.41 2.41
N MET A 20 9.90 -2.15 3.40
CA MET A 20 8.45 -2.33 3.59
C MET A 20 7.71 -0.99 3.75
N ALA A 21 8.24 -0.08 4.56
CA ALA A 21 7.66 1.24 4.75
C ALA A 21 7.60 2.04 3.44
N ARG A 22 8.71 2.10 2.69
CA ARG A 22 8.76 2.82 1.40
C ARG A 22 7.80 2.23 0.37
N GLU A 23 7.78 0.91 0.22
CA GLU A 23 6.89 0.26 -0.75
C GLU A 23 5.42 0.37 -0.33
N SER A 24 5.12 0.32 0.97
CA SER A 24 3.76 0.57 1.46
C SER A 24 3.27 1.98 1.13
N GLN A 25 4.13 2.99 1.28
CA GLN A 25 3.80 4.37 0.92
C GLN A 25 3.55 4.50 -0.58
N LYS A 26 4.43 3.94 -1.42
CA LYS A 26 4.24 3.96 -2.88
C LYS A 26 2.91 3.32 -3.31
N ILE A 27 2.56 2.15 -2.76
CA ILE A 27 1.29 1.48 -3.07
C ILE A 27 0.11 2.36 -2.65
N HIS A 28 0.20 2.98 -1.48
CA HIS A 28 -0.85 3.88 -0.99
C HIS A 28 -1.02 5.10 -1.89
N ASP A 29 0.07 5.77 -2.24
CA ASP A 29 0.07 7.00 -3.03
C ASP A 29 -0.43 6.73 -4.45
N GLU A 30 0.00 5.63 -5.08
CA GLU A 30 -0.48 5.23 -6.40
C GLU A 30 -1.97 4.89 -6.37
N ALA A 31 -2.43 4.16 -5.34
CA ALA A 31 -3.85 3.84 -5.18
C ALA A 31 -4.71 5.08 -4.90
N GLU A 32 -4.17 6.09 -4.22
CA GLU A 32 -4.83 7.38 -4.02
C GLU A 32 -4.90 8.20 -5.31
N SER A 33 -3.81 8.24 -6.08
CA SER A 33 -3.78 8.89 -7.40
C SER A 33 -4.80 8.26 -8.35
N ALA A 34 -4.79 6.93 -8.47
CA ALA A 34 -5.75 6.18 -9.28
C ALA A 34 -7.19 6.40 -8.81
N GLN A 35 -7.43 6.49 -7.49
CA GLN A 35 -8.76 6.82 -6.96
C GLN A 35 -9.23 8.23 -7.39
N GLY A 36 -8.32 9.18 -7.59
CA GLY A 36 -8.62 10.48 -8.18
C GLY A 36 -9.18 10.33 -9.60
N GLU A 37 -8.49 9.58 -10.46
CA GLU A 37 -8.92 9.33 -11.85
C GLU A 37 -10.24 8.57 -11.94
N VAL A 38 -10.49 7.64 -11.01
CA VAL A 38 -11.77 6.89 -10.95
C VAL A 38 -12.96 7.80 -10.65
N LYS A 39 -12.78 8.87 -9.84
CA LYS A 39 -13.86 9.84 -9.59
C LYS A 39 -14.22 10.63 -10.84
N ASP A 40 -13.23 10.95 -11.67
CA ASP A 40 -13.47 11.60 -12.95
C ASP A 40 -14.22 10.66 -13.90
N LEU A 41 -13.96 9.35 -13.80
CA LEU A 41 -14.69 8.32 -14.54
C LEU A 41 -16.15 8.17 -14.05
N GLU A 42 -16.41 8.22 -12.75
CA GLU A 42 -17.80 8.24 -12.21
C GLU A 42 -18.57 9.49 -12.66
N ALA A 43 -17.88 10.62 -12.81
CA ALA A 43 -18.48 11.87 -13.25
C ALA A 43 -18.61 12.00 -14.78
N ALA A 44 -18.06 11.06 -15.55
CA ALA A 44 -18.12 11.04 -17.00
C ALA A 44 -19.51 10.57 -17.49
N GLU A 45 -20.51 11.42 -17.28
CA GLU A 45 -21.83 11.25 -17.87
C GLU A 45 -21.76 11.74 -19.34
N VAL A 46 -21.95 10.82 -20.30
CA VAL A 46 -22.03 11.20 -21.71
C VAL A 46 -23.49 11.48 -22.03
N SER A 47 -23.81 12.74 -22.33
CA SER A 47 -25.18 13.07 -22.72
C SER A 47 -25.56 12.32 -24.01
N GLU A 48 -26.82 11.91 -24.16
CA GLU A 48 -27.30 11.26 -25.40
C GLU A 48 -27.00 12.10 -26.65
N THR A 49 -26.98 13.42 -26.50
CA THR A 49 -26.64 14.38 -27.55
C THR A 49 -25.18 14.27 -28.00
N ASP A 50 -24.29 13.99 -27.05
CA ASP A 50 -22.84 13.88 -27.26
C ASP A 50 -22.42 12.46 -27.70
N PHE A 51 -23.23 11.45 -27.38
CA PHE A 51 -23.02 10.06 -27.82
C PHE A 51 -23.22 9.88 -29.34
N GLY A 52 -23.91 10.83 -29.97
CA GLY A 52 -24.15 10.88 -31.41
C GLY A 52 -25.46 10.20 -31.83
N LYS A 53 -26.13 10.80 -32.83
CA LYS A 53 -27.50 10.44 -33.25
C LYS A 53 -27.70 9.01 -33.78
N ALA A 54 -26.63 8.32 -34.16
CA ALA A 54 -26.72 6.97 -34.74
C ALA A 54 -26.74 5.86 -33.67
N HIS A 55 -26.34 6.15 -32.44
CA HIS A 55 -26.10 5.14 -31.40
C HIS A 55 -26.76 5.51 -30.05
N THR A 56 -27.75 6.41 -30.06
CA THR A 56 -28.44 6.87 -28.84
C THR A 56 -29.07 5.73 -28.03
N GLU A 57 -29.47 4.63 -28.69
CA GLU A 57 -29.99 3.43 -28.01
C GLU A 57 -28.97 2.76 -27.07
N TRP A 58 -27.66 2.97 -27.27
CA TRP A 58 -26.57 2.40 -26.48
C TRP A 58 -26.03 3.34 -25.39
N GLY A 59 -26.52 4.59 -25.32
CA GLY A 59 -26.02 5.59 -24.38
C GLY A 59 -26.24 5.18 -22.91
N ALA A 60 -27.39 4.57 -22.61
CA ALA A 60 -27.70 4.05 -21.28
C ALA A 60 -26.81 2.87 -20.89
N ASP A 61 -26.55 1.94 -21.82
CA ASP A 61 -25.67 0.80 -21.60
C ASP A 61 -24.22 1.25 -21.39
N PHE A 62 -23.75 2.23 -22.17
CA PHE A 62 -22.43 2.81 -21.99
C PHE A 62 -22.27 3.47 -20.62
N THR A 63 -23.24 4.30 -20.23
CA THR A 63 -23.24 4.97 -18.91
C THR A 63 -23.23 3.94 -17.78
N THR A 64 -24.02 2.87 -17.92
CA THR A 64 -24.04 1.76 -16.97
C THR A 64 -22.69 1.06 -16.88
N ALA A 65 -22.07 0.73 -18.02
CA ALA A 65 -20.78 0.07 -18.07
C ALA A 65 -19.66 0.93 -17.45
N ILE A 66 -19.64 2.24 -17.73
CA ILE A 66 -18.68 3.17 -17.11
C ILE A 66 -18.85 3.22 -15.60
N ALA A 67 -20.10 3.28 -15.10
CA ALA A 67 -20.37 3.24 -13.67
C ALA A 67 -19.91 1.92 -13.01
N GLU A 68 -20.09 0.77 -13.69
CA GLU A 68 -19.60 -0.52 -13.21
C GLU A 68 -18.07 -0.59 -13.14
N ILE A 69 -17.39 -0.09 -14.18
CA ILE A 69 -15.92 0.01 -14.21
C ILE A 69 -15.43 0.90 -13.07
N ALA A 70 -16.04 2.07 -12.89
CA ALA A 70 -15.65 3.01 -11.86
C ALA A 70 -15.84 2.43 -10.45
N LYS A 71 -16.95 1.72 -10.21
CA LYS A 71 -17.19 0.99 -8.96
C LYS A 71 -16.13 -0.09 -8.71
N GLY A 72 -15.80 -0.87 -9.73
CA GLY A 72 -14.76 -1.91 -9.65
C GLY A 72 -13.38 -1.32 -9.33
N ALA A 73 -13.01 -0.26 -10.04
CA ALA A 73 -11.73 0.43 -9.86
C ALA A 73 -11.63 1.09 -8.47
N SER A 74 -12.71 1.71 -7.98
CA SER A 74 -12.81 2.23 -6.61
C SER A 74 -12.58 1.13 -5.57
N GLY A 75 -13.20 -0.04 -5.75
CA GLY A 75 -13.00 -1.19 -4.86
C GLY A 75 -11.57 -1.71 -4.87
N MET A 76 -10.91 -1.71 -6.03
CA MET A 76 -9.50 -2.10 -6.16
C MET A 76 -8.58 -1.10 -5.45
N CYS A 77 -8.79 0.21 -5.62
CA CYS A 77 -8.03 1.26 -4.93
C CYS A 77 -8.16 1.11 -3.40
N ALA A 78 -9.38 0.87 -2.89
CA ALA A 78 -9.61 0.63 -1.47
C ALA A 78 -8.85 -0.61 -0.96
N SER A 79 -8.82 -1.69 -1.75
CA SER A 79 -8.10 -2.91 -1.41
C SER A 79 -6.59 -2.70 -1.37
N LEU A 80 -6.04 -1.94 -2.33
CA LEU A 80 -4.61 -1.60 -2.38
C LEU A 80 -4.19 -0.71 -1.20
N LYS A 81 -5.01 0.29 -0.84
CA LYS A 81 -4.75 1.12 0.36
C LYS A 81 -4.78 0.29 1.65
N SER A 82 -5.69 -0.66 1.76
CA SER A 82 -5.74 -1.60 2.88
C SER A 82 -4.49 -2.49 2.94
N LEU A 83 -4.05 -3.02 1.79
CA LEU A 83 -2.82 -3.79 1.68
C LEU A 83 -1.59 -2.97 2.12
N ALA A 84 -1.47 -1.73 1.63
CA ALA A 84 -0.41 -0.81 2.04
C ALA A 84 -0.39 -0.60 3.56
N ALA A 85 -1.57 -0.36 4.17
CA ALA A 85 -1.67 -0.20 5.61
C ALA A 85 -1.24 -1.47 6.38
N ALA A 86 -1.60 -2.65 5.88
CA ALA A 86 -1.18 -3.93 6.46
C ALA A 86 0.34 -4.14 6.38
N ILE A 87 0.96 -3.84 5.23
CA ILE A 87 2.41 -3.91 5.04
C ILE A 87 3.12 -2.94 5.99
N GLY A 88 2.66 -1.69 6.07
CA GLY A 88 3.22 -0.69 6.98
C GLY A 88 3.10 -1.10 8.46
N SER A 89 1.98 -1.70 8.86
CA SER A 89 1.80 -2.25 10.20
C SER A 89 2.75 -3.40 10.50
N ALA A 90 2.90 -4.35 9.56
CA ALA A 90 3.82 -5.47 9.70
C ALA A 90 5.28 -4.97 9.81
N GLY A 91 5.68 -3.99 9.01
CA GLY A 91 7.00 -3.37 9.10
C GLY A 91 7.31 -2.81 10.50
N LYS A 92 6.37 -2.11 11.12
CA LYS A 92 6.51 -1.60 12.50
C LYS A 92 6.64 -2.72 13.53
N GLN A 93 5.89 -3.80 13.37
CA GLN A 93 5.96 -4.95 14.29
C GLN A 93 7.31 -5.65 14.21
N TYR A 94 7.84 -5.84 13.00
CA TYR A 94 9.19 -6.38 12.82
C TYR A 94 10.26 -5.47 13.41
N GLU A 95 10.15 -4.15 13.24
CA GLU A 95 11.11 -3.19 13.81
C GLU A 95 11.10 -3.22 15.34
N ALA A 96 9.92 -3.32 15.96
CA ALA A 96 9.78 -3.43 17.40
C ALA A 96 10.39 -4.74 17.94
N ALA A 97 10.14 -5.87 17.27
CA ALA A 97 10.68 -7.17 17.65
C ALA A 97 12.22 -7.19 17.55
N GLU A 98 12.79 -6.61 16.49
CA GLU A 98 14.24 -6.48 16.31
C GLU A 98 14.87 -5.61 17.41
N ALA A 99 14.22 -4.49 17.77
CA ALA A 99 14.70 -3.62 18.84
C ALA A 99 14.68 -4.33 20.22
N GLU A 100 13.61 -5.07 20.52
CA GLU A 100 13.49 -5.86 21.74
C GLU A 100 14.57 -6.94 21.82
N GLN A 101 14.78 -7.68 20.73
CA GLN A 101 15.77 -8.74 20.67
C GLN A 101 17.21 -8.19 20.79
N SER A 102 17.51 -7.07 20.12
CA SER A 102 18.80 -6.38 20.26
C SER A 102 19.06 -5.90 21.68
N SER A 103 18.03 -5.39 22.37
CA SER A 103 18.15 -4.94 23.76
C SER A 103 18.43 -6.12 24.72
N THR A 104 17.74 -7.24 24.51
CA THR A 104 17.91 -8.48 25.29
C THR A 104 19.32 -9.06 25.12
N VAL A 105 19.85 -9.07 23.89
CA VAL A 105 21.22 -9.52 23.60
C VAL A 105 22.26 -8.62 24.26
N THR A 106 22.08 -7.29 24.15
CA THR A 106 23.01 -6.31 24.77
C THR A 106 23.05 -6.43 26.29
N GLN A 107 21.88 -6.63 26.91
CA GLN A 107 21.75 -6.82 28.35
C GLN A 107 22.36 -8.15 28.80
N SER A 108 22.14 -9.23 28.03
CA SER A 108 22.71 -10.54 28.32
C SER A 108 24.24 -10.55 28.15
N GLY A 109 24.78 -9.75 27.23
CA GLY A 109 26.22 -9.59 27.02
C GLY A 109 26.92 -8.64 28.00
N SER A 110 26.21 -7.69 28.62
CA SER A 110 26.76 -6.76 29.63
C SER A 110 26.81 -7.35 31.05
N GLY A 111 26.32 -8.57 31.24
CA GLY A 111 26.35 -9.29 32.53
C GLY A 111 27.50 -10.29 32.69
N LEU A 112 28.39 -10.40 31.70
CA LEU A 112 29.63 -11.19 31.72
C LEU A 112 30.84 -10.26 31.82
#